data_AF-A0A929DUU5-F1
#
_entry.id   AF-A0A929DUU5-F1
#
_cell.length_a   1.000
_cell.length_b   1.000
_cell.length_c   1.000
_cell.angle_alpha   90.00
_cell.angle_beta   90.00
_cell.angle_gamma   90.00
#
_symmetry.space_group_name_H-M   'P 1'
#
loop_
_entity.id
_entity.type
_entity.pdbx_description
1 polymer ?
#
loop_
_entity_poly.entity_id
_entity_poly.type
_entity_poly.pdbx_seq_one_letter_code
_entity_poly.pdbx_strand_id
1 'polypeptide(L)'
;ESAYYQVVSAGATTCYISWSRDLLGTRSSGTSFGPIEREYWIHQGERWLYFKNQKSYVRAFPKEKKRASKNLLKQQNFYFWRATTGEMVEMLMASIRLLEEGGEP
;
A
#
# COMPACT_ATOMS: atom_id res chain seq x y z
N GLU A 1 -8.45 -12.54 -14.13
CA GLU A 1 -8.72 -11.12 -13.81
C GLU A 1 -9.86 -11.02 -12.81
N SER A 2 -9.57 -10.51 -11.62
CA SER A 2 -10.53 -9.89 -10.71
C SER A 2 -9.71 -8.92 -9.85
N ALA A 3 -9.37 -7.77 -10.44
CA ALA A 3 -8.71 -6.69 -9.72
C ALA A 3 -9.80 -5.95 -8.94
N TYR A 4 -9.89 -6.22 -7.65
CA TYR A 4 -10.74 -5.40 -6.78
C TYR A 4 -9.96 -4.12 -6.46
N TYR A 5 -10.67 -2.99 -6.50
CA TYR A 5 -10.08 -1.69 -6.21
C TYR A 5 -10.71 -1.10 -4.95
N GLN A 6 -9.87 -0.66 -4.01
CA GLN A 6 -10.30 0.16 -2.89
C GLN A 6 -9.65 1.54 -3.02
N VAL A 7 -10.45 2.59 -2.83
CA VAL A 7 -9.99 3.98 -2.83
C VAL A 7 -10.08 4.51 -1.39
N VAL A 8 -9.00 5.12 -0.93
CA VAL A 8 -8.91 5.79 0.37
C VAL A 8 -8.45 7.23 0.12
N SER A 9 -9.28 8.21 0.44
CA SER A 9 -8.98 9.63 0.22
C SER A 9 -8.89 10.38 1.54
N ALA A 10 -7.90 11.25 1.68
CA ALA A 10 -7.82 12.25 2.74
C ALA A 10 -7.31 13.57 2.14
N GLY A 11 -8.10 14.64 2.28
CA GLY A 11 -7.77 15.94 1.70
C GLY A 11 -7.59 15.88 0.17
N ALA A 12 -6.45 16.36 -0.32
CA ALA A 12 -6.09 16.35 -1.74
C ALA A 12 -5.39 15.05 -2.19
N THR A 13 -5.15 14.11 -1.27
CA THR A 13 -4.37 12.91 -1.52
C THR A 13 -5.27 11.68 -1.59
N THR A 14 -5.17 10.92 -2.69
CA THR A 14 -5.95 9.70 -2.90
C THR A 14 -5.04 8.48 -3.01
N CYS A 15 -5.32 7.43 -2.24
CA CYS A 15 -4.68 6.14 -2.39
C CYS A 15 -5.60 5.14 -3.10
N TYR A 16 -5.07 4.47 -4.12
CA TYR A 16 -5.68 3.36 -4.82
C TYR A 16 -4.99 2.07 -4.41
N ILE A 17 -5.78 1.03 -4.14
CA ILE A 17 -5.30 -0.30 -3.79
C ILE A 17 -5.84 -1.25 -4.85
N SER A 18 -4.97 -2.04 -5.47
CA SER A 18 -5.39 -3.21 -6.26
C SER A 18 -4.92 -4.48 -5.59
N TRP A 19 -5.69 -5.56 -5.71
CA TRP A 19 -5.24 -6.88 -5.30
C TRP A 19 -5.65 -7.98 -6.26
N SER A 20 -4.81 -9.01 -6.36
CA SER A 20 -5.03 -10.20 -7.15
C SER A 20 -4.76 -11.46 -6.32
N ARG A 21 -5.36 -12.58 -6.72
CA ARG A 21 -5.03 -13.92 -6.22
C ARG A 21 -4.92 -14.84 -7.40
N ASP A 22 -3.84 -15.59 -7.43
CA ASP A 22 -3.66 -16.64 -8.42
C ASP A 22 -4.32 -17.93 -7.96
N LEU A 23 -4.95 -18.62 -8.90
CA LEU A 23 -5.44 -19.99 -8.72
C LEU A 23 -4.24 -20.92 -8.92
N LEU A 24 -3.78 -21.53 -7.84
CA LEU A 24 -2.77 -22.58 -7.89
C LEU A 24 -3.49 -23.90 -8.19
N GLY A 25 -3.38 -24.36 -9.43
CA GLY A 25 -3.84 -25.69 -9.82
C GLY A 25 -2.81 -26.74 -9.43
N THR A 26 -3.13 -27.64 -8.50
CA THR A 26 -2.37 -28.88 -8.32
C THR A 26 -2.94 -29.99 -9.20
N ARG A 27 -2.06 -30.83 -9.76
CA ARG A 27 -2.38 -31.92 -10.71
C ARG A 27 -3.30 -33.02 -10.16
N SER A 28 -3.79 -32.90 -8.92
CA SER A 28 -4.67 -33.86 -8.26
C SER A 28 -5.59 -33.15 -7.26
N SER A 29 -6.84 -32.95 -7.70
CA SER A 29 -8.05 -32.74 -6.89
C SER A 29 -8.15 -31.56 -5.90
N GLY A 30 -7.40 -30.47 -6.06
CA GLY A 30 -7.61 -29.29 -5.21
C GLY A 30 -7.23 -27.97 -5.87
N THR A 31 -8.19 -27.08 -6.05
CA THR A 31 -7.89 -25.68 -6.35
C THR A 31 -7.54 -24.97 -5.05
N SER A 32 -6.34 -24.41 -4.97
CA SER A 32 -5.93 -23.57 -3.84
C SER A 32 -5.68 -22.15 -4.34
N PHE A 33 -5.93 -21.16 -3.49
CA PHE A 33 -5.57 -19.77 -3.80
C PHE A 33 -4.16 -19.51 -3.31
N GLY A 34 -3.34 -18.91 -4.17
CA GLY A 34 -2.07 -18.32 -3.79
C GLY A 34 -2.23 -17.17 -2.78
N PRO A 35 -1.10 -16.65 -2.29
CA PRO A 35 -1.09 -15.45 -1.46
C PRO A 35 -1.73 -14.28 -2.21
N ILE A 36 -2.35 -13.36 -1.46
CA ILE A 36 -2.88 -12.13 -2.03
C ILE A 36 -1.71 -11.24 -2.44
N GLU A 37 -1.63 -10.89 -3.71
CA GLU A 37 -0.72 -9.85 -4.19
C GLU A 37 -1.44 -8.50 -4.14
N ARG A 38 -0.76 -7.48 -3.65
CA ARG A 38 -1.33 -6.15 -3.46
C ARG A 38 -0.42 -5.08 -4.02
N GLU A 39 -1.03 -4.10 -4.65
CA GLU A 39 -0.34 -2.94 -5.20
C GLU A 39 -1.05 -1.66 -4.75
N TYR A 40 -0.27 -0.62 -4.53
CA TYR A 40 -0.73 0.64 -3.94
C TYR A 40 -0.22 1.81 -4.78
N TRP A 41 -1.08 2.79 -4.99
CA TRP A 41 -0.75 4.06 -5.63
C TRP A 41 -1.26 5.21 -4.78
N ILE A 42 -0.38 6.11 -4.34
CA ILE A 42 -0.77 7.37 -3.72
C ILE A 42 -0.64 8.48 -4.76
N HIS A 43 -1.74 9.19 -5.02
CA HIS A 43 -1.84 10.33 -5.90
C HIS A 43 -1.97 11.62 -5.09
N GLN A 44 -1.05 12.56 -5.29
CA GLN A 44 -1.00 13.86 -4.63
C GLN A 44 -0.60 14.95 -5.64
N GLY A 45 -1.55 15.81 -6.04
CA GLY A 45 -1.30 16.80 -7.10
C GLY A 45 -0.92 16.10 -8.41
N GLU A 46 0.26 16.39 -8.96
CA GLU A 46 0.80 15.69 -10.15
C GLU A 46 1.66 14.46 -9.81
N ARG A 47 1.86 14.16 -8.52
CA ARG A 47 2.78 13.09 -8.09
C ARG A 47 2.03 11.78 -7.89
N TRP A 48 2.63 10.72 -8.41
CA TRP A 48 2.19 9.33 -8.21
C TRP A 48 3.28 8.54 -7.51
N LEU A 49 2.92 7.91 -6.39
CA LEU A 49 3.80 7.02 -5.63
C LEU A 49 3.28 5.58 -5.73
N TYR A 50 4.05 4.70 -6.36
CA TYR A 50 3.72 3.28 -6.46
C TYR A 50 4.55 2.42 -5.51
N PHE A 51 3.91 1.45 -4.86
CA PHE A 51 4.59 0.42 -4.08
C PHE A 51 3.76 -0.86 -3.96
N LYS A 52 4.43 -1.96 -3.62
CA LYS A 52 3.81 -3.27 -3.35
C LYS A 52 4.44 -4.05 -2.19
N ASN A 53 5.55 -3.55 -1.66
CA ASN A 53 6.27 -4.15 -0.54
C ASN A 53 7.04 -3.07 0.22
N GLN A 54 7.60 -3.43 1.37
CA GLN A 54 8.35 -2.50 2.22
C GLN A 54 9.49 -1.77 1.48
N LYS A 55 10.19 -2.48 0.59
CA LYS A 55 11.33 -1.90 -0.16
C LYS A 55 10.86 -0.85 -1.16
N SER A 56 9.83 -1.14 -1.95
CA SER A 56 9.23 -0.20 -2.90
C SER A 56 8.55 0.96 -2.17
N TYR A 57 7.88 0.70 -1.06
CA TYR A 57 7.26 1.72 -0.22
C TYR A 57 8.27 2.76 0.26
N VAL A 58 9.35 2.35 0.94
CA VAL A 58 10.36 3.32 1.43
C VAL A 58 11.05 4.05 0.26
N ARG A 59 11.17 3.43 -0.91
CA ARG A 59 11.77 4.05 -2.09
C ARG A 59 10.86 5.09 -2.74
N ALA A 60 9.55 4.89 -2.72
CA ALA A 60 8.58 5.80 -3.32
C ALA A 60 8.56 7.16 -2.62
N PHE A 61 8.83 7.22 -1.32
CA PHE A 61 8.83 8.47 -0.58
C PHE A 61 10.02 9.39 -0.95
N PRO A 62 9.83 10.73 -0.93
CA PRO A 62 10.90 11.71 -1.06
C PRO A 62 12.05 11.46 -0.07
N LYS A 63 13.27 11.86 -0.43
CA LYS A 63 14.50 11.54 0.33
C LYS A 63 14.40 11.95 1.80
N GLU A 64 13.78 13.10 2.05
CA GLU A 64 13.55 13.72 3.35
C GLU A 64 12.60 12.89 4.22
N LYS A 65 11.69 12.15 3.58
CA LYS A 65 10.63 11.37 4.22
C LYS A 65 10.94 9.88 4.35
N LYS A 66 12.01 9.36 3.71
CA LYS A 66 12.36 7.92 3.73
C LYS A 66 12.56 7.36 5.13
N ARG A 67 13.17 8.14 6.03
CA ARG A 67 13.39 7.71 7.42
C ARG A 67 12.06 7.62 8.18
N ALA A 68 11.21 8.63 8.03
CA ALA A 68 9.90 8.69 8.67
C ALA A 68 8.97 7.59 8.15
N SER A 69 8.96 7.34 6.83
CA SER A 69 8.13 6.28 6.24
C SER A 69 8.56 4.90 6.72
N LYS A 70 9.88 4.65 6.83
CA LYS A 70 10.40 3.41 7.43
C LYS A 70 10.01 3.26 8.91
N ASN A 71 10.03 4.34 9.67
CA ASN A 71 9.66 4.32 11.09
C ASN A 71 8.17 4.05 11.28
N LEU A 72 7.32 4.63 10.43
CA LEU A 72 5.87 4.41 10.42
C LEU A 72 5.54 2.91 10.30
N LEU A 73 6.14 2.21 9.33
CA LEU A 73 5.93 0.77 9.17
C LEU A 73 6.32 -0.03 10.43
N LYS A 74 7.39 0.39 11.12
CA LYS A 74 7.84 -0.27 12.35
C LYS A 74 6.89 0.00 13.52
N GLN A 75 6.45 1.25 13.68
CA GLN A 75 5.55 1.66 14.77
C GLN A 75 4.20 0.94 14.68
N GLN A 76 3.68 0.77 13.45
CA GLN A 76 2.44 0.05 13.21
C GLN A 76 2.61 -1.46 13.11
N ASN A 77 3.83 -1.98 13.26
CA ASN A 77 4.14 -3.40 13.05
C ASN A 77 3.59 -3.95 11.73
N PHE A 78 3.66 -3.14 10.66
CA PHE A 78 2.96 -3.41 9.40
C PHE A 78 3.74 -4.36 8.49
N TYR A 79 3.04 -5.37 7.97
CA TYR A 79 3.59 -6.35 7.04
C TYR A 79 2.68 -6.53 5.82
N PHE A 80 3.17 -6.11 4.64
CA PHE A 80 2.43 -6.12 3.38
C PHE A 80 1.76 -7.47 3.04
N TRP A 81 2.43 -8.59 3.34
CA TRP A 81 2.00 -9.93 2.99
C TRP A 81 0.90 -10.51 3.91
N ARG A 82 0.68 -9.93 5.11
CA ARG A 82 -0.33 -10.40 6.08
C ARG A 82 -1.28 -9.33 6.59
N ALA A 83 -1.11 -8.08 6.18
CA ALA A 83 -1.96 -6.99 6.63
C ALA A 83 -3.43 -7.27 6.31
N THR A 84 -4.27 -7.05 7.30
CA THR A 84 -5.72 -6.98 7.18
C THR A 84 -6.14 -5.70 6.45
N THR A 85 -7.38 -5.63 5.98
CA THR A 85 -7.90 -4.41 5.35
C THR A 85 -7.84 -3.19 6.28
N GLY A 86 -8.14 -3.38 7.57
CA GLY A 86 -8.03 -2.31 8.57
C GLY A 86 -6.60 -1.77 8.70
N GLU A 87 -5.62 -2.66 8.92
CA GLU A 87 -4.21 -2.28 9.03
C GLU A 87 -3.68 -1.60 7.75
N MET A 88 -4.15 -2.03 6.58
CA MET A 88 -3.80 -1.39 5.30
C MET A 88 -4.34 0.04 5.23
N VAL A 89 -5.62 0.24 5.56
CA VAL A 89 -6.22 1.58 5.54
C VAL A 89 -5.53 2.49 6.55
N GLU A 90 -5.26 2.03 7.77
CA GLU A 90 -4.55 2.80 8.79
C GLU A 90 -3.13 3.19 8.35
N MET A 91 -2.39 2.25 7.75
CA MET A 91 -1.05 2.52 7.21
C MET A 91 -1.10 3.56 6.09
N LEU A 92 -2.01 3.41 5.13
CA LEU A 92 -2.16 4.34 4.01
C LEU A 92 -2.59 5.74 4.48
N MET A 93 -3.51 5.83 5.44
CA MET A 93 -3.90 7.12 6.03
C MET A 93 -2.72 7.80 6.72
N ALA A 94 -1.90 7.05 7.47
CA ALA A 94 -0.70 7.59 8.08
C ALA A 94 0.38 7.98 7.05
N SER A 95 0.51 7.20 5.96
CA SER A 95 1.38 7.51 4.82
C SER A 95 0.99 8.81 4.14
N ILE A 96 -0.32 9.04 3.93
CA ILE A 96 -0.86 10.27 3.36
C ILE A 96 -0.52 11.46 4.25
N ARG A 97 -0.80 11.38 5.56
CA ARG A 97 -0.46 12.45 6.52
C ARG A 97 1.03 12.77 6.52
N LEU A 98 1.88 11.75 6.46
CA LEU A 98 3.33 11.95 6.39
C LEU A 98 3.78 12.73 5.14
N LEU A 99 3.06 12.58 4.02
CA LEU A 99 3.31 13.33 2.78
C LEU A 99 2.75 14.75 2.85
N GLU A 100 1.64 14.96 3.55
CA GLU A 100 1.00 16.27 3.74
C GLU A 100 1.73 17.14 4.76
N GLU A 101 2.33 16.56 5.81
CA GLU A 101 3.13 17.25 6.82
C GLU A 101 4.41 17.86 6.21
N GLY A 102 4.30 18.97 5.50
CA GLY A 102 5.40 19.61 4.77
C GLY A 102 5.04 20.19 3.41
N GLY A 103 3.77 20.11 2.99
CA GLY A 103 3.22 21.00 1.98
C GLY A 103 2.82 22.33 2.62
N GLU A 104 3.23 23.45 2.02
CA GLU A 104 2.66 24.76 2.38
C GLU A 104 1.13 24.76 2.15
N PRO A 105 0.37 25.51 2.96
CA PRO A 105 -1.09 25.60 2.88
C PRO A 105 -1.61 26.15 1.55
#